data_AF-A0A533U886-F1
#
_entry.id   AF-A0A533U886-F1
#
_cell.length_a   1.000
_cell.length_b   1.000
_cell.length_c   1.000
_cell.angle_alpha   90.00
_cell.angle_beta   90.00
_cell.angle_gamma   90.00
#
_symmetry.space_group_name_H-M   'P 1'
#
loop_
_entity.id
_entity.type
_entity.pdbx_description
1 polymer ?
#
loop_
_entity_poly.entity_id
_entity_poly.type
_entity_poly.pdbx_seq_one_letter_code
_entity_poly.pdbx_strand_id
1 'polypeptide(L)' 'MIFKRKKDEVIIPYTLEQCNSCNAISKRKFKEGDYVFKNTETCSSCKGQMSITKIFGETST' A
#
# COMPACT_ATOMS: atom_id res chain seq x y z
N MET A 1 4.04 -1.78 40.24
CA MET A 1 4.13 -2.30 38.86
C MET A 1 4.05 -1.10 37.91
N ILE A 2 5.14 -0.75 37.25
CA ILE A 2 5.18 0.42 36.34
C ILE A 2 4.85 -0.09 34.93
N PHE A 3 3.62 0.12 34.49
CA PHE A 3 3.25 -0.06 33.10
C PHE A 3 3.88 1.08 32.29
N LYS A 4 5.06 0.85 31.71
CA LYS A 4 5.60 1.73 30.67
C LYS A 4 4.57 1.75 29.53
N ARG A 5 3.89 2.89 29.33
CA ARG A 5 3.11 3.14 28.11
C ARG A 5 4.04 2.88 26.93
N LYS A 6 3.79 1.85 26.13
CA LYS A 6 4.39 1.75 24.80
C LYS A 6 4.03 3.06 24.11
N LYS A 7 5.03 3.85 23.72
CA LYS A 7 4.83 5.02 22.88
C LYS A 7 4.01 4.52 21.70
N ASP A 8 2.80 5.05 21.50
CA ASP A 8 1.91 4.58 20.43
C ASP A 8 2.65 4.77 19.10
N GLU A 9 3.20 3.68 18.58
CA GLU A 9 3.84 3.65 17.28
C GLU A 9 2.77 3.97 16.24
N VAL A 10 2.90 5.11 15.57
CA VAL A 10 1.92 5.53 14.56
C VAL A 10 2.09 4.63 13.35
N ILE A 11 1.16 3.68 13.18
CA ILE A 11 1.10 2.80 12.01
C ILE A 11 0.39 3.54 10.88
N ILE A 12 1.10 3.83 9.79
CA ILE A 12 0.55 4.43 8.58
C ILE A 12 0.20 3.31 7.59
N PRO A 13 -1.05 3.22 7.11
CA PRO A 13 -1.44 2.23 6.11
C PRO A 13 -1.00 2.65 4.69
N TYR A 14 -0.48 1.68 3.95
CA TYR A 14 -0.02 1.79 2.57
C TYR A 14 -0.64 0.71 1.68
N THR A 15 -0.73 1.05 0.40
CA THR A 15 -1.20 0.20 -0.70
C THR A 15 -0.05 0.02 -1.69
N LEU A 16 0.25 -1.23 -2.04
CA LEU A 16 1.15 -1.62 -3.12
C LEU A 16 0.33 -1.99 -4.35
N GLU A 17 0.66 -1.38 -5.48
CA GLU A 17 0.08 -1.67 -6.78
C GLU A 17 1.15 -2.25 -7.69
N GLN A 18 0.78 -3.22 -8.52
CA GLN A 18 1.67 -3.85 -9.48
C GLN A 18 1.03 -3.89 -10.87
N CYS A 19 1.83 -3.65 -11.90
CA CYS A 19 1.42 -3.80 -13.28
C CYS A 19 1.30 -5.28 -13.64
N ASN A 20 0.17 -5.68 -14.20
CA ASN A 20 -0.06 -7.05 -14.64
C ASN A 20 0.73 -7.40 -15.91
N SER A 21 1.27 -6.40 -16.62
CA SER A 21 1.99 -6.58 -17.89
C SER A 21 3.51 -6.52 -17.73
N CYS A 22 4.04 -5.51 -17.03
CA CYS A 22 5.48 -5.30 -16.91
C CYS A 22 6.03 -5.43 -15.47
N ASN A 23 5.18 -5.78 -14.50
CA ASN A 23 5.55 -5.91 -13.09
C ASN A 23 6.08 -4.63 -12.41
N ALA A 24 5.91 -3.44 -13.02
CA ALA A 24 6.21 -2.17 -12.36
C ALA A 24 5.40 -2.03 -11.07
N ILE A 25 6.03 -1.53 -10.01
CA ILE A 25 5.44 -1.42 -8.68
C ILE A 25 5.27 0.06 -8.30
N SER A 26 4.14 0.39 -7.68
CA SER A 26 3.88 1.69 -7.05
C SER A 26 3.44 1.50 -5.61
N LYS A 27 3.90 2.37 -4.72
CA LYS A 27 3.48 2.40 -3.31
C LYS A 27 2.88 3.76 -3.01
N ARG A 28 1.69 3.77 -2.41
CA ARG A 28 1.01 4.99 -1.96
C ARG A 28 0.32 4.79 -0.63
N LYS A 29 -0.06 5.88 0.03
CA LYS A 29 -0.93 5.80 1.21
C LYS A 29 -2.23 5.07 0.84
N PHE A 30 -2.71 4.27 1.78
CA PHE A 30 -4.03 3.65 1.66
C PHE A 30 -5.09 4.73 1.46
N LYS A 31 -6.07 4.43 0.59
CA LYS A 31 -7.26 5.24 0.39
C LYS A 31 -8.47 4.36 0.67
N GLU A 32 -9.53 4.98 1.20
CA GLU A 32 -10.79 4.27 1.43
C GLU A 32 -11.28 3.60 0.13
N GLY A 33 -11.73 2.35 0.25
CA GLY A 33 -12.13 1.52 -0.88
C GLY A 33 -10.98 0.80 -1.60
N ASP A 34 -9.74 0.86 -1.11
CA ASP A 34 -8.67 -0.05 -1.56
C ASP A 34 -8.94 -1.48 -1.05
N TYR A 35 -8.83 -2.46 -1.95
CA TYR A 35 -8.85 -3.89 -1.63
C TYR A 35 -7.93 -4.64 -2.61
N VAL A 36 -7.43 -5.80 -2.20
CA VAL A 36 -6.51 -6.59 -3.03
C VAL A 36 -7.20 -7.08 -4.30
N PHE A 37 -6.48 -7.10 -5.42
CA PHE A 37 -6.94 -7.37 -6.78
C PHE A 37 -7.88 -6.33 -7.38
N LYS A 38 -8.12 -5.19 -6.71
CA LYS A 38 -8.77 -4.04 -7.32
C LYS A 38 -7.91 -3.50 -8.46
N ASN A 39 -8.51 -3.28 -9.63
CA ASN A 39 -7.88 -2.56 -10.73
C ASN A 39 -7.70 -1.08 -10.38
N THR A 40 -6.52 -0.53 -10.67
CA THR A 40 -6.18 0.87 -10.41
C THR A 40 -5.86 1.60 -11.71
N GLU A 41 -5.15 2.73 -11.63
CA GLU A 41 -4.79 3.53 -12.79
C GLU A 41 -3.89 2.78 -13.77
N THR A 42 -3.83 3.27 -15.00
CA THR A 42 -2.98 2.69 -16.04
C THR A 42 -1.50 2.84 -15.69
N CYS A 43 -0.72 1.79 -15.94
CA CYS A 43 0.72 1.80 -15.73
C CYS A 43 1.40 2.88 -16.58
N SER A 44 2.12 3.80 -15.92
CA SER A 44 2.85 4.87 -16.60
C SER A 44 4.00 4.36 -17.49
N SER A 45 4.56 3.19 -17.19
CA SER A 45 5.70 2.63 -17.93
C SER A 45 5.32 1.90 -19.21
N CYS A 46 4.21 1.16 -19.23
CA CYS A 46 3.85 0.29 -20.36
C CYS A 46 2.39 0.42 -20.84
N LYS A 47 1.61 1.32 -20.22
CA LYS A 47 0.17 1.50 -20.47
C LYS A 47 -0.70 0.26 -20.16
N GLY A 48 -0.16 -0.74 -19.45
CA GLY A 48 -0.90 -1.91 -18.97
C GLY A 48 -1.76 -1.63 -17.75
N GLN A 49 -2.65 -2.57 -17.41
CA GLN A 49 -3.49 -2.48 -16.22
C GLN A 49 -2.66 -2.66 -14.93
N MET A 50 -2.82 -1.76 -13.96
CA MET A 50 -2.31 -1.95 -12.59
C MET A 50 -3.39 -2.57 -11.70
N SER A 51 -2.97 -3.32 -10.69
CA SER A 51 -3.86 -3.83 -9.65
C SER A 51 -3.22 -3.77 -8.27
N ILE A 52 -4.02 -3.65 -7.21
CA ILE A 52 -3.55 -3.68 -5.83
C ILE A 52 -3.11 -5.11 -5.48
N THR A 53 -1.87 -5.30 -5.06
CA THR A 53 -1.35 -6.63 -4.67
C THR A 53 -1.10 -6.77 -3.18
N LYS A 54 -0.95 -5.66 -2.44
CA LYS A 54 -0.69 -5.68 -1.00
C LYS A 54 -1.25 -4.45 -0.29
N ILE A 55 -1.80 -4.62 0.91
CA ILE A 55 -2.16 -3.54 1.83
C ILE A 55 -1.51 -3.87 3.18
N PHE A 56 -0.81 -2.90 3.79
CA PHE A 56 -0.02 -3.12 5.00
C PHE A 56 0.22 -1.82 5.78
N GLY A 57 0.51 -1.94 7.07
CA GLY A 57 0.91 -0.83 7.92
C GLY A 57 2.43 -0.72 8.05
N GLU A 58 2.96 0.50 8.10
CA GLU A 58 4.35 0.79 8.46
C GLU A 58 4.41 1.69 9.69
N THR A 59 5.31 1.38 10.62
CA THR A 59 5.57 2.26 11.78
C THR A 59 6.28 3.52 11.30
N SER A 60 5.75 4.68 11.70
CA SER A 60 6.44 5.97 11.55
C SER A 60 7.58 6.01 12.54
N THR A 61 8.81 5.77 12.09
CA THR A 61 10.04 5.87 12.89
C THR A 61 10.29 7.30 13.33
#